data_AF-A0A653PGD4-F1
#
_entry.id   AF-A0A653PGD4-F1
#
_cell.length_a   1.000
_cell.length_b   1.000
_cell.length_c   1.000
_cell.angle_alpha   90.00
_cell.angle_beta   90.00
_cell.angle_gamma   90.00
#
_symmetry.space_group_name_H-M   'P 1'
#
loop_
_entity.id
_entity.type
_entity.pdbx_description
1 polymer ?
#
loop_
_entity_poly.entity_id
_entity_poly.type
_entity_poly.pdbx_seq_one_letter_code
_entity_poly.pdbx_strand_id
1 'polypeptide(L)'
;MNQYYQKQTGLFGATINATKCVGLMLMVCALNNCGATNSHPSVSESTSQNLNQKSQGTQIAFLADVHLHDIYAAPISGGGDTDLQRANLANSFPKAPETQSPLLMRSMQAQLTSTRLFNENFFVFRAALDDIAKRGIKLVALPGDFSDDGQPANVKALARILDEYHTRYGMRFFAITGNHDPVRPFGRPGGKPNFLAADGKEVAIYSPDHTRCISNQAWFCMNDIREWGYHDIMQTLKSHGFSGHAQDVLYETPFSSAEFEQRGWQWCDKTSCIFMPDASYLVEPIKDVWLLAIDANVYVPKGKYAERNFKGSGNAGYNALLTYKPQLLQWIKSVVERAKAENKRLIAFSHFPMADFYDNTQPQLENLFGKTSNQLKRMPLPSTTDALDATGLKLHMAGHMHLYDIAVPANHKGLVNIQVPSLAAYQPGYSIVTLNPHHEAIVETVLQKEVAQFDMLFPIYFKEWQQRQRHGQPLWNKSILASEDYLAFTEAHLKEVVRQRYVGKEWPKVLATFIKSHTVGEVFNDAMCSVGANTIPDEVASLPALVLAYDYYKLRNAGAFANIAGREKWYTSSINEEGFNACKTPNSTELQHLLADFLSLLHNAALATDSTEIIVKGV
;
A
#
# COMPACT_ATOMS: atom_id res chain seq x y z
N MET A 1 8.32 12.68 -42.54
CA MET A 1 9.33 13.26 -43.44
C MET A 1 10.17 14.26 -42.64
N ASN A 2 11.48 14.00 -42.60
CA ASN A 2 12.63 14.91 -42.42
C ASN A 2 12.48 16.16 -41.53
N GLN A 3 13.13 16.14 -40.37
CA GLN A 3 14.45 16.76 -40.09
C GLN A 3 14.39 18.29 -40.03
N TYR A 4 14.68 18.87 -38.85
CA TYR A 4 15.74 19.89 -38.73
C TYR A 4 16.23 19.98 -37.28
N TYR A 5 17.49 19.58 -37.10
CA TYR A 5 18.34 19.79 -35.93
C TYR A 5 18.96 21.20 -36.06
N GLN A 6 18.97 22.00 -34.99
CA GLN A 6 19.95 23.07 -34.83
C GLN A 6 20.40 23.17 -33.37
N LYS A 7 21.68 22.84 -33.17
CA LYS A 7 22.47 23.11 -31.96
C LYS A 7 22.87 24.58 -31.96
N GLN A 8 22.70 25.26 -30.83
CA GLN A 8 23.44 26.48 -30.51
C GLN A 8 24.36 26.22 -29.32
N THR A 9 25.65 26.42 -29.58
CA THR A 9 26.76 26.47 -28.63
C THR A 9 26.84 27.87 -28.02
N GLY A 10 26.95 27.96 -26.70
CA GLY A 10 27.29 29.18 -25.97
C GLY A 10 28.44 28.90 -25.01
N LEU A 11 29.56 29.61 -25.25
CA LEU A 11 30.77 29.66 -24.44
C LEU A 11 30.47 30.07 -22.99
N PHE A 12 31.10 29.41 -22.01
CA PHE A 12 31.81 30.07 -20.90
C PHE A 12 32.82 29.08 -20.31
N GLY A 13 34.10 29.46 -20.39
CA GLY A 13 35.21 28.73 -19.79
C GLY A 13 35.44 29.16 -18.34
N ALA A 14 35.85 28.20 -17.52
CA ALA A 14 36.66 28.43 -16.34
C ALA A 14 37.49 27.17 -16.05
N THR A 15 38.78 27.30 -16.27
CA THR A 15 39.86 26.37 -15.90
C THR A 15 40.15 26.45 -14.41
N ILE A 16 40.21 25.33 -13.69
CA ILE A 16 41.01 25.21 -12.45
C ILE A 16 41.76 23.86 -12.45
N ASN A 17 43.05 23.97 -12.13
CA ASN A 17 44.13 23.01 -12.23
C ASN A 17 43.97 21.74 -11.36
N ALA A 18 44.37 20.61 -11.96
CA ALA A 18 44.85 19.44 -11.25
C ALA A 18 46.35 19.58 -10.98
N THR A 19 46.79 19.37 -9.74
CA THR A 19 48.21 19.15 -9.43
C THR A 19 48.36 17.94 -8.51
N LYS A 20 49.29 17.08 -8.93
CA LYS A 20 49.73 15.82 -8.35
C LYS A 20 50.34 15.99 -6.96
N CYS A 21 50.22 14.97 -6.11
CA CYS A 21 51.30 14.53 -5.23
C CYS A 21 51.37 13.00 -5.21
N VAL A 22 52.60 12.50 -5.37
CA VAL A 22 53.01 11.11 -5.52
C VAL A 22 53.87 10.72 -4.32
N GLY A 23 53.78 9.46 -3.90
CA GLY A 23 54.79 8.73 -3.12
C GLY A 23 54.29 8.37 -1.71
N LEU A 24 54.63 7.24 -1.10
CA LEU A 24 55.46 6.10 -1.49
C LEU A 24 55.21 5.02 -0.41
N MET A 25 54.72 3.86 -0.83
CA MET A 25 55.13 2.51 -0.45
C MET A 25 55.94 2.30 0.86
N LEU A 26 55.47 1.41 1.75
CA LEU A 26 56.33 0.41 2.40
C LEU A 26 55.50 -0.75 3.01
N MET A 27 56.04 -1.94 2.76
CA MET A 27 55.50 -3.28 2.98
C MET A 27 56.35 -3.92 4.09
N VAL A 28 55.77 -4.52 5.12
CA VAL A 28 56.44 -5.54 5.95
C VAL A 28 55.42 -6.58 6.42
N CYS A 29 55.62 -7.82 5.96
CA CYS A 29 55.05 -9.03 6.53
C CYS A 29 55.88 -9.48 7.74
N ALA A 30 55.24 -10.01 8.78
CA ALA A 30 55.78 -11.12 9.58
C ALA A 30 54.66 -11.80 10.38
N LEU A 31 54.58 -13.12 10.20
CA LEU A 31 53.74 -14.07 10.92
C LEU A 31 54.24 -14.25 12.36
N ASN A 32 53.33 -14.48 13.32
CA ASN A 32 53.47 -15.63 14.21
C ASN A 32 52.17 -16.02 14.93
N ASN A 33 52.05 -17.34 15.06
CA ASN A 33 50.94 -18.16 15.49
C ASN A 33 50.96 -18.34 17.02
N CYS A 34 49.80 -18.31 17.69
CA CYS A 34 49.51 -19.08 18.92
C CYS A 34 48.03 -18.91 19.29
N GLY A 35 47.32 -20.03 19.43
CA GLY A 35 45.87 -20.06 19.61
C GLY A 35 45.38 -20.06 21.05
N ALA A 36 44.06 -19.93 21.21
CA ALA A 36 43.22 -20.73 22.11
C ALA A 36 41.76 -20.28 21.96
N THR A 37 40.90 -21.26 21.68
CA THR A 37 39.46 -21.38 21.97
C THR A 37 38.72 -20.20 22.63
N ASN A 38 37.67 -19.71 21.97
CA ASN A 38 36.33 -19.61 22.56
C ASN A 38 35.27 -19.45 21.47
N SER A 39 34.29 -20.35 21.50
CA SER A 39 33.14 -20.41 20.63
C SER A 39 32.08 -19.39 21.05
N HIS A 40 31.86 -18.37 20.22
CA HIS A 40 30.63 -17.58 20.17
C HIS A 40 30.15 -17.54 18.71
N PRO A 41 28.86 -17.78 18.43
CA PRO A 41 28.33 -17.65 17.08
C PRO A 41 28.31 -16.16 16.72
N SER A 42 29.26 -15.73 15.90
CA SER A 42 29.23 -14.40 15.30
C SER A 42 28.19 -14.39 14.19
N VAL A 43 27.19 -13.54 14.39
CA VAL A 43 26.27 -13.08 13.35
C VAL A 43 27.13 -12.43 12.27
N SER A 44 27.25 -13.08 11.11
CA SER A 44 27.92 -12.48 9.95
C SER A 44 26.98 -11.45 9.33
N GLU A 45 27.29 -10.16 9.47
CA GLU A 45 26.78 -9.11 8.59
C GLU A 45 27.18 -9.47 7.16
N SER A 46 26.20 -9.88 6.34
CA SER A 46 26.38 -10.06 4.91
C SER A 46 26.51 -8.68 4.27
N THR A 47 27.73 -8.34 3.88
CA THR A 47 28.06 -7.16 3.08
C THR A 47 27.37 -7.22 1.73
N SER A 48 26.72 -6.11 1.39
CA SER A 48 26.03 -5.83 0.14
C SER A 48 27.03 -5.68 -1.02
N GLN A 49 27.49 -6.79 -1.58
CA GLN A 49 28.16 -6.81 -2.89
C GLN A 49 27.78 -8.06 -3.69
N ASN A 50 26.74 -7.95 -4.53
CA ASN A 50 26.63 -8.63 -5.84
C ASN A 50 25.31 -8.30 -6.56
N LEU A 51 25.14 -7.04 -7.01
CA LEU A 51 24.13 -6.69 -8.01
C LEU A 51 24.65 -7.03 -9.41
N ASN A 52 24.82 -8.32 -9.73
CA ASN A 52 24.99 -8.80 -11.12
C ASN A 52 24.99 -10.34 -11.29
N GLN A 53 24.31 -11.10 -10.43
CA GLN A 53 23.87 -12.43 -10.84
C GLN A 53 22.52 -12.30 -11.54
N LYS A 54 22.49 -12.57 -12.86
CA LYS A 54 21.26 -12.96 -13.55
C LYS A 54 20.64 -14.09 -12.74
N SER A 55 19.54 -13.81 -12.05
CA SER A 55 18.85 -14.80 -11.22
C SER A 55 18.49 -16.00 -12.11
N GLN A 56 18.92 -17.19 -11.71
CA GLN A 56 18.61 -18.44 -12.42
C GLN A 56 17.15 -18.90 -12.22
N GLY A 57 16.31 -18.11 -11.55
CA GLY A 57 14.94 -18.46 -11.18
C GLY A 57 13.88 -17.57 -11.83
N THR A 58 12.65 -18.08 -11.95
CA THR A 58 11.50 -17.28 -12.40
C THR A 58 11.18 -16.24 -11.34
N GLN A 59 11.08 -14.97 -11.74
CA GLN A 59 10.70 -13.86 -10.86
C GLN A 59 9.33 -13.30 -11.23
N ILE A 60 8.52 -13.01 -10.21
CA ILE A 60 7.21 -12.39 -10.34
C ILE A 60 7.14 -11.20 -9.38
N ALA A 61 6.78 -10.02 -9.88
CA ALA A 61 6.59 -8.84 -9.04
C ALA A 61 5.12 -8.72 -8.59
N PHE A 62 4.89 -8.20 -7.39
CA PHE A 62 3.57 -7.96 -6.81
C PHE A 62 3.46 -6.49 -6.39
N LEU A 63 2.49 -5.77 -6.96
CA LEU A 63 2.20 -4.36 -6.68
C LEU A 63 0.77 -4.24 -6.14
N ALA A 64 0.63 -4.08 -4.83
CA ALA A 64 -0.67 -3.93 -4.19
C ALA A 64 -1.02 -2.44 -3.96
N ASP A 65 -2.32 -2.15 -3.90
CA ASP A 65 -2.85 -0.85 -3.46
C ASP A 65 -2.20 0.33 -4.20
N VAL A 66 -2.14 0.24 -5.53
CA VAL A 66 -1.61 1.31 -6.38
C VAL A 66 -2.47 2.57 -6.23
N HIS A 67 -3.80 2.40 -6.08
CA HIS A 67 -4.78 3.48 -5.99
C HIS A 67 -4.58 4.52 -7.09
N LEU A 68 -4.40 4.07 -8.34
CA LEU A 68 -4.11 4.96 -9.45
C LEU A 68 -5.23 6.00 -9.59
N HIS A 69 -4.83 7.26 -9.56
CA HIS A 69 -5.68 8.40 -9.88
C HIS A 69 -5.08 9.10 -11.11
N ASP A 70 -5.81 9.12 -12.21
CA ASP A 70 -5.35 9.75 -13.45
C ASP A 70 -5.45 11.27 -13.33
N ILE A 71 -4.37 11.89 -12.86
CA ILE A 71 -4.29 13.35 -12.74
C ILE A 71 -4.43 14.06 -14.09
N TYR A 72 -4.29 13.37 -15.23
CA TYR A 72 -4.47 13.94 -16.57
C TYR A 72 -5.87 13.73 -17.14
N ALA A 73 -6.79 13.13 -16.38
CA ALA A 73 -8.18 12.93 -16.79
C ALA A 73 -9.07 14.19 -16.67
N ALA A 74 -8.46 15.38 -16.54
CA ALA A 74 -9.23 16.62 -16.55
C ALA A 74 -10.00 16.76 -17.88
N PRO A 75 -11.27 17.20 -17.83
CA PRO A 75 -12.08 17.35 -19.01
C PRO A 75 -11.50 18.42 -19.94
N ILE A 76 -11.10 18.01 -21.14
CA ILE A 76 -10.58 18.91 -22.18
C ILE A 76 -11.72 19.40 -23.10
N SER A 77 -12.88 18.75 -23.02
CA SER A 77 -14.13 19.16 -23.66
C SER A 77 -15.31 18.82 -22.74
N GLY A 78 -15.98 19.84 -22.22
CA GLY A 78 -17.37 19.68 -21.75
C GLY A 78 -18.27 19.53 -22.98
N GLY A 79 -19.54 19.15 -22.81
CA GLY A 79 -20.52 19.11 -23.91
C GLY A 79 -20.87 20.47 -24.54
N GLY A 80 -19.93 21.42 -24.57
CA GLY A 80 -20.03 22.71 -25.24
C GLY A 80 -19.46 22.63 -26.65
N ASP A 81 -20.22 23.12 -27.63
CA ASP A 81 -19.93 22.99 -29.05
C ASP A 81 -18.77 23.90 -29.55
N THR A 82 -18.28 24.84 -28.73
CA THR A 82 -17.32 25.88 -29.15
C THR A 82 -15.92 25.76 -28.53
N ASP A 83 -14.89 26.20 -29.27
CA ASP A 83 -13.49 26.23 -28.80
C ASP A 83 -13.29 27.11 -27.55
N LEU A 84 -14.04 28.21 -27.44
CA LEU A 84 -14.00 29.13 -26.29
C LEU A 84 -14.49 28.45 -25.00
N GLN A 85 -15.57 27.66 -25.07
CA GLN A 85 -16.08 26.93 -23.91
C GLN A 85 -15.11 25.83 -23.46
N ARG A 86 -14.47 25.14 -24.42
CA ARG A 86 -13.42 24.15 -24.14
C ARG A 86 -12.21 24.79 -23.46
N ALA A 87 -11.73 25.92 -23.97
CA ALA A 87 -10.61 26.66 -23.39
C ALA A 87 -10.93 27.18 -21.98
N ASN A 88 -12.13 27.72 -21.76
CA ASN A 88 -12.55 28.20 -20.43
C ASN A 88 -12.65 27.08 -19.41
N LEU A 89 -13.16 25.91 -19.81
CA LEU A 89 -13.20 24.74 -18.95
C LEU A 89 -11.79 24.23 -18.62
N ALA A 90 -10.91 24.06 -19.62
CA ALA A 90 -9.53 23.63 -19.36
C ALA A 90 -8.78 24.61 -18.43
N ASN A 91 -9.06 25.91 -18.53
CA ASN A 91 -8.48 26.94 -17.67
C ASN A 91 -9.04 26.94 -16.23
N SER A 92 -10.14 26.25 -15.96
CA SER A 92 -10.73 26.18 -14.62
C SER A 92 -10.08 25.11 -13.73
N PHE A 93 -9.33 24.18 -14.32
CA PHE A 93 -8.55 23.16 -13.63
C PHE A 93 -7.09 23.61 -13.42
N PRO A 94 -6.39 23.08 -12.40
CA PRO A 94 -4.94 23.22 -12.27
C PRO A 94 -4.23 22.78 -13.54
N LYS A 95 -3.03 23.31 -13.78
CA LYS A 95 -2.23 22.97 -14.96
C LYS A 95 -0.88 22.42 -14.55
N ALA A 96 -0.43 21.40 -15.27
CA ALA A 96 0.94 20.90 -15.16
C ALA A 96 1.92 22.04 -15.46
N PRO A 97 2.93 22.30 -14.59
CA PRO A 97 3.84 23.44 -14.76
C PRO A 97 4.52 23.49 -16.14
N GLU A 98 4.97 22.34 -16.65
CA GLU A 98 5.74 22.27 -17.90
C GLU A 98 4.85 22.20 -19.15
N THR A 99 3.88 21.28 -19.18
CA THR A 99 3.07 21.01 -20.38
C THR A 99 1.84 21.90 -20.49
N GLN A 100 1.47 22.59 -19.41
CA GLN A 100 0.22 23.36 -19.30
C GLN A 100 -1.06 22.54 -19.50
N SER A 101 -0.97 21.21 -19.52
CA SER A 101 -2.11 20.31 -19.57
C SER A 101 -2.99 20.48 -18.32
N PRO A 102 -4.33 20.51 -18.46
CA PRO A 102 -5.22 20.57 -17.32
C PRO A 102 -5.11 19.29 -16.48
N LEU A 103 -5.22 19.43 -15.15
CA LEU A 103 -5.05 18.35 -14.18
C LEU A 103 -6.30 18.17 -13.32
N LEU A 104 -6.71 16.91 -13.13
CA LEU A 104 -7.77 16.51 -12.22
C LEU A 104 -7.12 16.12 -10.90
N MET A 105 -6.87 17.08 -10.02
CA MET A 105 -6.16 16.83 -8.76
C MET A 105 -7.09 16.75 -7.56
N ARG A 106 -6.75 15.90 -6.59
CA ARG A 106 -7.23 15.96 -5.22
C ARG A 106 -6.49 17.02 -4.42
N SER A 107 -7.17 17.62 -3.46
CA SER A 107 -6.54 18.57 -2.54
C SER A 107 -5.50 17.89 -1.64
N MET A 108 -4.46 18.62 -1.25
CA MET A 108 -3.47 18.17 -0.29
C MET A 108 -4.12 17.89 1.08
N GLN A 109 -5.11 18.70 1.48
CA GLN A 109 -5.89 18.41 2.69
C GLN A 109 -6.61 17.06 2.63
N ALA A 110 -7.14 16.68 1.47
CA ALA A 110 -7.72 15.35 1.29
C ALA A 110 -6.66 14.26 1.43
N GLN A 111 -5.47 14.45 0.85
CA GLN A 111 -4.36 13.49 0.98
C GLN A 111 -3.99 13.30 2.46
N LEU A 112 -3.77 14.40 3.19
CA LEU A 112 -3.28 14.37 4.58
C LEU A 112 -4.31 13.89 5.62
N THR A 113 -5.56 13.66 5.21
CA THR A 113 -6.61 13.06 6.06
C THR A 113 -7.00 11.65 5.62
N SER A 114 -6.39 11.17 4.54
CA SER A 114 -6.55 9.82 3.99
C SER A 114 -5.36 8.95 4.37
N THR A 115 -5.58 7.65 4.53
CA THR A 115 -4.48 6.66 4.72
C THR A 115 -3.74 6.34 3.41
N ARG A 116 -4.04 7.06 2.35
CA ARG A 116 -3.36 6.98 1.05
C ARG A 116 -3.23 8.36 0.43
N LEU A 117 -2.13 8.57 -0.28
CA LEU A 117 -1.97 9.61 -1.28
C LEU A 117 -2.95 9.34 -2.44
N PHE A 118 -3.23 10.38 -3.22
CA PHE A 118 -4.10 10.28 -4.39
C PHE A 118 -3.31 10.61 -5.66
N ASN A 119 -2.68 11.78 -5.71
CA ASN A 119 -2.15 12.33 -6.96
C ASN A 119 -0.79 11.73 -7.32
N GLU A 120 0.10 11.59 -6.34
CA GLU A 120 1.47 11.09 -6.58
C GLU A 120 1.51 9.62 -7.01
N ASN A 121 0.42 8.88 -6.76
CA ASN A 121 0.22 7.48 -7.16
C ASN A 121 0.47 7.28 -8.67
N PHE A 122 0.17 8.27 -9.50
CA PHE A 122 0.46 8.24 -10.94
C PHE A 122 1.96 8.11 -11.23
N PHE A 123 2.81 8.86 -10.52
CA PHE A 123 4.27 8.87 -10.75
C PHE A 123 4.92 7.63 -10.17
N VAL A 124 4.61 7.30 -8.91
CA VAL A 124 5.21 6.15 -8.22
C VAL A 124 4.86 4.82 -8.90
N PHE A 125 3.65 4.68 -9.46
CA PHE A 125 3.27 3.48 -10.19
C PHE A 125 4.16 3.26 -11.43
N ARG A 126 4.37 4.32 -12.22
CA ARG A 126 5.29 4.27 -13.36
C ARG A 126 6.74 4.02 -12.93
N ALA A 127 7.18 4.67 -11.84
CA ALA A 127 8.53 4.47 -11.32
C ALA A 127 8.77 3.02 -10.87
N ALA A 128 7.79 2.38 -10.25
CA ALA A 128 7.85 0.97 -9.87
C ALA A 128 7.87 0.06 -11.10
N LEU A 129 7.02 0.31 -12.10
CA LEU A 129 7.04 -0.46 -13.35
C LEU A 129 8.36 -0.28 -14.12
N ASP A 130 8.95 0.91 -14.11
CA ASP A 130 10.27 1.17 -14.69
C ASP A 130 11.38 0.40 -13.95
N ASP A 131 11.33 0.33 -12.61
CA ASP A 131 12.28 -0.45 -11.81
C ASP A 131 12.15 -1.96 -12.11
N ILE A 132 10.92 -2.48 -12.13
CA ILE A 132 10.62 -3.87 -12.51
C ILE A 132 11.13 -4.17 -13.93
N ALA A 133 10.96 -3.22 -14.87
CA ALA A 133 11.45 -3.36 -16.24
C ALA A 133 12.98 -3.42 -16.30
N LYS A 134 13.66 -2.55 -15.55
CA LYS A 134 15.13 -2.54 -15.44
C LYS A 134 15.67 -3.85 -14.86
N ARG A 135 14.94 -4.46 -13.91
CA ARG A 135 15.25 -5.79 -13.36
C ARG A 135 14.97 -6.94 -14.33
N GLY A 136 14.30 -6.68 -15.45
CA GLY A 136 13.98 -7.68 -16.46
C GLY A 136 12.82 -8.61 -16.10
N ILE A 137 12.08 -8.31 -15.02
CA ILE A 137 10.93 -9.09 -14.57
C ILE A 137 9.77 -8.92 -15.56
N LYS A 138 9.18 -10.03 -16.00
CA LYS A 138 8.11 -10.04 -17.01
C LYS A 138 6.73 -10.35 -16.47
N LEU A 139 6.62 -11.04 -15.33
CA LEU A 139 5.34 -11.39 -14.72
C LEU A 139 5.07 -10.43 -13.57
N VAL A 140 3.93 -9.75 -13.61
CA VAL A 140 3.55 -8.73 -12.61
C VAL A 140 2.10 -8.97 -12.16
N ALA A 141 1.89 -9.20 -10.88
CA ALA A 141 0.56 -9.35 -10.29
C ALA A 141 0.14 -8.08 -9.54
N LEU A 142 -1.16 -7.77 -9.58
CA LEU A 142 -1.77 -6.62 -8.89
C LEU A 142 -2.82 -7.12 -7.87
N PRO A 143 -2.45 -7.29 -6.58
CA PRO A 143 -3.34 -7.74 -5.50
C PRO A 143 -4.39 -6.70 -5.07
N GLY A 144 -5.22 -6.23 -6.01
CA GLY A 144 -6.33 -5.32 -5.74
C GLY A 144 -5.95 -3.88 -5.44
N ASP A 145 -6.99 -3.05 -5.43
CA ASP A 145 -6.94 -1.60 -5.25
C ASP A 145 -5.95 -0.95 -6.21
N PHE A 146 -6.01 -1.36 -7.48
CA PHE A 146 -5.20 -0.80 -8.54
C PHE A 146 -5.70 0.59 -8.99
N SER A 147 -6.95 0.94 -8.68
CA SER A 147 -7.60 2.19 -9.09
C SER A 147 -8.23 2.95 -7.90
N ASP A 148 -8.31 4.27 -8.00
CA ASP A 148 -9.11 5.07 -7.07
C ASP A 148 -10.61 4.95 -7.40
N ASP A 149 -11.35 4.29 -6.51
CA ASP A 149 -12.81 4.12 -6.50
C ASP A 149 -13.42 3.50 -7.79
N GLY A 150 -12.64 2.73 -8.54
CA GLY A 150 -13.08 2.07 -9.79
C GLY A 150 -13.52 3.05 -10.84
N GLN A 151 -13.03 4.28 -10.79
CA GLN A 151 -13.51 5.32 -11.66
C GLN A 151 -13.08 5.05 -13.10
N PRO A 152 -13.95 5.28 -14.11
CA PRO A 152 -13.62 5.07 -15.51
C PRO A 152 -12.32 5.76 -15.93
N ALA A 153 -12.07 6.99 -15.45
CA ALA A 153 -10.81 7.70 -15.68
C ALA A 153 -9.60 6.85 -15.30
N ASN A 154 -9.63 6.31 -14.08
CA ASN A 154 -8.52 5.60 -13.45
C ASN A 154 -8.32 4.20 -14.03
N VAL A 155 -9.41 3.45 -14.24
CA VAL A 155 -9.35 2.09 -14.80
C VAL A 155 -8.88 2.11 -16.25
N LYS A 156 -9.35 3.07 -17.06
CA LYS A 156 -8.86 3.25 -18.44
C LYS A 156 -7.40 3.71 -18.46
N ALA A 157 -6.98 4.56 -17.51
CA ALA A 157 -5.58 4.98 -17.41
C ALA A 157 -4.67 3.82 -17.05
N LEU A 158 -5.09 2.98 -16.09
CA LEU A 158 -4.39 1.76 -15.74
C LEU A 158 -4.21 0.87 -16.97
N ALA A 159 -5.28 0.55 -17.70
CA ALA A 159 -5.21 -0.26 -18.92
C ALA A 159 -4.17 0.30 -19.92
N ARG A 160 -4.22 1.61 -20.21
CA ARG A 160 -3.25 2.26 -21.11
C ARG A 160 -1.81 2.15 -20.62
N ILE A 161 -1.57 2.32 -19.32
CA ILE A 161 -0.24 2.19 -18.74
C ILE A 161 0.23 0.74 -18.86
N LEU A 162 -0.59 -0.23 -18.46
CA LEU A 162 -0.24 -1.65 -18.55
C LEU A 162 0.04 -2.09 -20.00
N ASP A 163 -0.77 -1.68 -20.96
CA ASP A 163 -0.55 -1.93 -22.39
C ASP A 163 0.76 -1.31 -22.90
N GLU A 164 1.13 -0.12 -22.40
CA GLU A 164 2.40 0.52 -22.73
C GLU A 164 3.58 -0.34 -22.25
N TYR A 165 3.58 -0.78 -20.99
CA TYR A 165 4.66 -1.60 -20.44
C TYR A 165 4.69 -3.01 -21.03
N HIS A 166 3.52 -3.57 -21.39
CA HIS A 166 3.44 -4.79 -22.18
C HIS A 166 4.15 -4.61 -23.53
N THR A 167 3.81 -3.57 -24.28
CA THR A 167 4.36 -3.31 -25.62
C THR A 167 5.87 -3.04 -25.58
N ARG A 168 6.32 -2.22 -24.62
CA ARG A 168 7.72 -1.79 -24.53
C ARG A 168 8.65 -2.84 -23.95
N TYR A 169 8.18 -3.60 -22.97
CA TYR A 169 9.04 -4.47 -22.17
C TYR A 169 8.60 -5.94 -22.16
N GLY A 170 7.49 -6.30 -22.83
CA GLY A 170 6.97 -7.66 -22.83
C GLY A 170 6.45 -8.10 -21.47
N MET A 171 6.05 -7.17 -20.61
CA MET A 171 5.45 -7.48 -19.32
C MET A 171 4.04 -8.07 -19.49
N ARG A 172 3.68 -8.98 -18.60
CA ARG A 172 2.35 -9.58 -18.51
C ARG A 172 1.79 -9.29 -17.13
N PHE A 173 0.54 -8.83 -17.10
CA PHE A 173 -0.12 -8.34 -15.89
C PHE A 173 -1.26 -9.27 -15.47
N PHE A 174 -1.35 -9.52 -14.16
CA PHE A 174 -2.34 -10.40 -13.55
C PHE A 174 -3.04 -9.66 -12.41
N ALA A 175 -4.14 -8.98 -12.73
CA ALA A 175 -4.91 -8.19 -11.78
C ALA A 175 -6.03 -9.00 -11.13
N ILE A 176 -6.26 -8.73 -9.85
CA ILE A 176 -7.47 -9.11 -9.13
C ILE A 176 -8.05 -7.88 -8.46
N THR A 177 -9.37 -7.85 -8.22
CA THR A 177 -10.05 -6.67 -7.68
C THR A 177 -9.87 -6.51 -6.17
N GLY A 178 -9.69 -5.27 -5.72
CA GLY A 178 -9.81 -4.86 -4.32
C GLY A 178 -11.12 -4.13 -4.01
N ASN A 179 -11.25 -3.56 -2.81
CA ASN A 179 -12.49 -2.89 -2.39
C ASN A 179 -12.65 -1.45 -2.89
N HIS A 180 -11.60 -0.86 -3.46
CA HIS A 180 -11.61 0.42 -4.16
C HIS A 180 -11.60 0.25 -5.67
N ASP A 181 -11.47 -0.96 -6.22
CA ASP A 181 -11.73 -1.20 -7.63
C ASP A 181 -13.25 -1.20 -7.86
N PRO A 182 -14.03 -2.29 -7.77
CA PRO A 182 -15.45 -2.12 -7.52
C PRO A 182 -15.65 -1.67 -6.06
N VAL A 183 -16.01 -0.41 -5.83
CA VAL A 183 -16.49 0.00 -4.50
C VAL A 183 -17.83 -0.67 -4.16
N ARG A 184 -18.58 -1.09 -5.17
CA ARG A 184 -19.83 -1.86 -5.11
C ARG A 184 -19.88 -2.85 -6.28
N PRO A 185 -20.68 -3.93 -6.19
CA PRO A 185 -20.65 -4.97 -7.22
C PRO A 185 -21.17 -4.47 -8.59
N PHE A 186 -22.00 -3.42 -8.59
CA PHE A 186 -22.59 -2.82 -9.78
C PHE A 186 -22.30 -1.32 -9.82
N GLY A 187 -22.25 -0.77 -11.03
CA GLY A 187 -21.97 0.65 -11.24
C GLY A 187 -22.98 1.56 -10.56
N ARG A 188 -22.50 2.70 -10.04
CA ARG A 188 -23.31 3.68 -9.32
C ARG A 188 -22.82 5.12 -9.54
N PRO A 189 -23.65 6.14 -9.25
CA PRO A 189 -23.20 7.52 -9.24
C PRO A 189 -22.03 7.72 -8.25
N GLY A 190 -21.04 8.52 -8.65
CA GLY A 190 -19.78 8.70 -7.93
C GLY A 190 -19.31 10.16 -7.85
N GLY A 191 -18.13 10.36 -7.26
CA GLY A 191 -17.46 11.65 -7.12
C GLY A 191 -17.27 12.13 -5.68
N LYS A 192 -16.57 13.26 -5.52
CA LYS A 192 -16.09 13.75 -4.21
C LYS A 192 -16.01 15.29 -4.16
N PRO A 193 -16.02 15.89 -2.96
CA PRO A 193 -16.10 17.35 -2.79
C PRO A 193 -14.75 18.09 -2.79
N ASN A 194 -13.63 17.40 -2.98
CA ASN A 194 -12.28 17.84 -2.62
C ASN A 194 -11.26 17.64 -3.76
N PHE A 195 -11.68 17.99 -4.98
CA PHE A 195 -10.78 18.24 -6.09
C PHE A 195 -10.26 19.68 -6.03
N LEU A 196 -9.25 20.04 -6.82
CA LEU A 196 -8.74 21.41 -6.89
C LEU A 196 -9.19 22.11 -8.17
N ALA A 197 -9.58 23.38 -8.04
CA ALA A 197 -9.68 24.33 -9.15
C ALA A 197 -8.33 25.02 -9.39
N ALA A 198 -8.21 25.71 -10.54
CA ALA A 198 -6.97 26.37 -10.97
C ALA A 198 -6.36 27.37 -9.97
N ASP A 199 -7.22 27.98 -9.15
CA ASP A 199 -6.85 28.95 -8.12
C ASP A 199 -6.45 28.31 -6.78
N GLY A 200 -6.53 26.98 -6.66
CA GLY A 200 -6.25 26.22 -5.44
C GLY A 200 -7.47 25.95 -4.55
N LYS A 201 -8.68 26.39 -4.92
CA LYS A 201 -9.89 26.15 -4.13
C LYS A 201 -10.32 24.68 -4.24
N GLU A 202 -10.79 24.11 -3.13
CA GLU A 202 -11.49 22.82 -3.15
C GLU A 202 -12.84 22.93 -3.86
N VAL A 203 -13.06 22.05 -4.84
CA VAL A 203 -14.26 21.98 -5.66
C VAL A 203 -14.81 20.57 -5.74
N ALA A 204 -16.13 20.50 -5.93
CA ALA A 204 -16.87 19.26 -5.89
C ALA A 204 -17.15 18.74 -7.30
N ILE A 205 -16.65 17.54 -7.61
CA ILE A 205 -16.83 16.91 -8.93
C ILE A 205 -17.58 15.59 -8.74
N TYR A 206 -18.68 15.44 -9.48
CA TYR A 206 -19.57 14.29 -9.38
C TYR A 206 -20.01 13.75 -10.74
N SER A 207 -20.53 12.53 -10.78
CA SER A 207 -21.13 12.02 -12.02
C SER A 207 -22.46 12.73 -12.33
N PRO A 208 -22.87 12.84 -13.62
CA PRO A 208 -24.11 13.51 -14.02
C PRO A 208 -25.38 13.01 -13.32
N ASP A 209 -25.44 11.73 -13.00
CA ASP A 209 -26.56 11.09 -12.30
C ASP A 209 -26.44 11.12 -10.77
N HIS A 210 -25.37 11.72 -10.23
CA HIS A 210 -25.23 11.91 -8.81
C HIS A 210 -26.16 13.04 -8.34
N THR A 211 -26.78 12.88 -7.17
CA THR A 211 -27.77 13.84 -6.64
C THR A 211 -27.24 15.28 -6.58
N ARG A 212 -25.96 15.46 -6.22
CA ARG A 212 -25.30 16.78 -6.21
C ARG A 212 -25.09 17.39 -7.60
N CYS A 213 -24.94 16.59 -8.65
CA CYS A 213 -24.93 17.12 -10.00
C CYS A 213 -26.35 17.56 -10.40
N ILE A 214 -27.33 16.68 -10.19
CA ILE A 214 -28.74 16.92 -10.51
C ILE A 214 -29.28 18.18 -9.80
N SER A 215 -28.87 18.42 -8.55
CA SER A 215 -29.29 19.58 -7.76
C SER A 215 -28.43 20.84 -7.97
N ASN A 216 -27.54 20.87 -8.96
CA ASN A 216 -26.60 21.97 -9.24
C ASN A 216 -25.72 22.37 -8.04
N GLN A 217 -25.39 21.40 -7.18
CA GLN A 217 -24.48 21.57 -6.04
C GLN A 217 -23.03 21.14 -6.36
N ALA A 218 -22.82 20.46 -7.49
CA ALA A 218 -21.50 20.14 -8.02
C ALA A 218 -20.90 21.37 -8.70
N TRP A 219 -19.59 21.55 -8.58
CA TRP A 219 -18.85 22.53 -9.36
C TRP A 219 -18.68 22.07 -10.81
N PHE A 220 -18.47 20.76 -11.02
CA PHE A 220 -18.42 20.15 -12.34
C PHE A 220 -19.00 18.73 -12.32
N CYS A 221 -19.57 18.31 -13.45
CA CYS A 221 -20.11 16.96 -13.59
C CYS A 221 -19.44 16.21 -14.73
N MET A 222 -18.95 14.98 -14.46
CA MET A 222 -18.30 14.14 -15.47
C MET A 222 -18.59 12.65 -15.28
N ASN A 223 -18.89 11.96 -16.39
CA ASN A 223 -19.18 10.52 -16.33
C ASN A 223 -17.96 9.70 -15.88
N ASP A 224 -16.74 10.15 -16.14
CA ASP A 224 -15.54 9.39 -15.81
C ASP A 224 -15.21 9.33 -14.31
N ILE A 225 -16.02 9.99 -13.45
CA ILE A 225 -15.93 9.90 -11.97
C ILE A 225 -17.01 9.01 -11.33
N ARG A 226 -17.82 8.33 -12.16
CA ARG A 226 -18.72 7.26 -11.69
C ARG A 226 -17.90 6.18 -10.99
N GLU A 227 -18.57 5.43 -10.12
CA GLU A 227 -17.97 4.24 -9.51
C GLU A 227 -18.41 3.03 -10.34
N TRP A 228 -17.50 2.41 -11.10
CA TRP A 228 -17.82 1.21 -11.89
C TRP A 228 -17.99 -0.03 -11.02
N GLY A 229 -18.78 -0.99 -11.54
CA GLY A 229 -18.90 -2.33 -10.97
C GLY A 229 -17.96 -3.32 -11.64
N TYR A 230 -18.08 -4.60 -11.29
CA TYR A 230 -17.22 -5.66 -11.83
C TYR A 230 -17.19 -5.72 -13.35
N HIS A 231 -18.35 -5.67 -13.99
CA HIS A 231 -18.47 -5.87 -15.44
C HIS A 231 -17.60 -4.88 -16.22
N ASP A 232 -17.78 -3.58 -15.98
CA ASP A 232 -17.04 -2.52 -16.69
C ASP A 232 -15.53 -2.62 -16.42
N ILE A 233 -15.15 -2.92 -15.18
CA ILE A 233 -13.74 -3.03 -14.75
C ILE A 233 -13.07 -4.24 -15.41
N MET A 234 -13.67 -5.43 -15.30
CA MET A 234 -13.13 -6.67 -15.86
C MET A 234 -13.08 -6.61 -17.39
N GLN A 235 -14.07 -5.99 -18.01
CA GLN A 235 -14.09 -5.77 -19.46
C GLN A 235 -12.99 -4.81 -19.92
N THR A 236 -12.75 -3.72 -19.18
CA THR A 236 -11.69 -2.75 -19.52
C THR A 236 -10.30 -3.33 -19.33
N LEU A 237 -10.11 -4.18 -18.31
CA LEU A 237 -8.83 -4.82 -17.99
C LEU A 237 -8.75 -6.28 -18.48
N LYS A 238 -9.53 -6.63 -19.51
CA LYS A 238 -9.68 -8.01 -20.00
C LYS A 238 -8.34 -8.71 -20.27
N SER A 239 -7.39 -8.00 -20.88
CA SER A 239 -6.04 -8.48 -21.22
C SER A 239 -5.06 -8.54 -20.05
N HIS A 240 -5.45 -8.09 -18.86
CA HIS A 240 -4.56 -7.93 -17.70
C HIS A 240 -4.99 -8.78 -16.51
N GLY A 241 -5.45 -10.01 -16.78
CA GLY A 241 -5.79 -11.02 -15.77
C GLY A 241 -7.20 -11.59 -15.90
N PHE A 242 -8.18 -10.78 -16.33
CA PHE A 242 -9.58 -11.21 -16.37
C PHE A 242 -9.93 -12.10 -17.57
N SER A 243 -9.00 -12.38 -18.49
CA SER A 243 -9.17 -13.40 -19.53
C SER A 243 -7.83 -14.08 -19.84
N GLY A 244 -7.91 -15.32 -20.33
CA GLY A 244 -6.75 -16.06 -20.79
C GLY A 244 -6.07 -15.41 -21.99
N HIS A 245 -4.75 -15.48 -22.02
CA HIS A 245 -3.90 -15.04 -23.12
C HIS A 245 -3.44 -16.24 -23.95
N ALA A 246 -3.16 -16.04 -25.24
CA ALA A 246 -2.70 -17.12 -26.12
C ALA A 246 -1.36 -17.77 -25.72
N GLN A 247 -0.60 -17.11 -24.83
CA GLN A 247 0.66 -17.63 -24.28
C GLN A 247 0.46 -18.44 -22.98
N ASP A 248 -0.74 -18.46 -22.42
CA ASP A 248 -1.02 -19.22 -21.20
C ASP A 248 -1.10 -20.71 -21.51
N VAL A 249 -0.48 -21.52 -20.65
CA VAL A 249 -0.60 -22.98 -20.69
C VAL A 249 -1.98 -23.40 -20.18
N LEU A 250 -2.48 -22.69 -19.17
CA LEU A 250 -3.78 -22.90 -18.55
C LEU A 250 -4.38 -21.54 -18.19
N TYR A 251 -5.68 -21.40 -18.43
CA TYR A 251 -6.51 -20.37 -17.81
C TYR A 251 -7.86 -20.98 -17.47
N GLU A 252 -8.27 -20.88 -16.21
CA GLU A 252 -9.57 -21.37 -15.76
C GLU A 252 -10.19 -20.44 -14.71
N THR A 253 -11.50 -20.55 -14.56
CA THR A 253 -12.30 -19.85 -13.55
C THR A 253 -13.07 -20.90 -12.74
N PRO A 254 -13.53 -20.59 -11.51
CA PRO A 254 -14.36 -21.51 -10.74
C PRO A 254 -15.74 -21.80 -11.39
N PHE A 255 -16.06 -21.14 -12.50
CA PHE A 255 -17.35 -21.22 -13.19
C PHE A 255 -17.29 -21.96 -14.53
N SER A 256 -16.12 -22.47 -14.92
CA SER A 256 -15.90 -23.14 -16.21
C SER A 256 -16.33 -22.31 -17.43
N SER A 257 -16.33 -20.97 -17.30
CA SER A 257 -16.67 -20.02 -18.36
C SER A 257 -15.73 -18.82 -18.33
N ALA A 258 -15.40 -18.33 -19.53
CA ALA A 258 -14.65 -17.10 -19.74
C ALA A 258 -15.55 -15.86 -19.82
N GLU A 259 -16.85 -16.04 -20.06
CA GLU A 259 -17.81 -14.95 -20.21
C GLU A 259 -18.12 -14.30 -18.86
N PHE A 260 -17.92 -12.99 -18.75
CA PHE A 260 -18.02 -12.27 -17.48
C PHE A 260 -19.40 -12.34 -16.83
N GLU A 261 -20.44 -12.35 -17.65
CA GLU A 261 -21.84 -12.44 -17.24
C GLU A 261 -22.17 -13.80 -16.61
N GLN A 262 -21.33 -14.81 -16.81
CA GLN A 262 -21.48 -16.16 -16.27
C GLN A 262 -20.54 -16.43 -15.08
N ARG A 263 -19.66 -15.48 -14.76
CA ARG A 263 -18.69 -15.60 -13.66
C ARG A 263 -19.24 -14.99 -12.38
N GLY A 264 -19.91 -15.79 -11.57
CA GLY A 264 -20.46 -15.32 -10.31
C GLY A 264 -21.31 -16.33 -9.57
N TRP A 265 -21.68 -15.96 -8.35
CA TRP A 265 -22.44 -16.78 -7.43
C TRP A 265 -23.89 -16.33 -7.40
N GLN A 266 -24.82 -17.27 -7.37
CA GLN A 266 -26.22 -16.96 -7.12
C GLN A 266 -26.49 -16.98 -5.60
N TRP A 267 -26.71 -15.80 -5.02
CA TRP A 267 -27.10 -15.66 -3.63
C TRP A 267 -28.61 -15.53 -3.54
N CYS A 268 -29.28 -16.31 -2.68
CA CYS A 268 -30.72 -16.25 -2.51
C CYS A 268 -31.12 -15.96 -1.07
N ASP A 269 -32.11 -15.08 -0.88
CA ASP A 269 -32.90 -14.98 0.33
C ASP A 269 -34.23 -15.75 0.16
N LYS A 270 -35.14 -15.66 1.13
CA LYS A 270 -36.44 -16.38 1.08
C LYS A 270 -37.35 -15.94 -0.08
N THR A 271 -37.07 -14.80 -0.71
CA THR A 271 -37.98 -14.12 -1.65
C THR A 271 -37.37 -13.84 -3.02
N SER A 272 -36.04 -13.78 -3.12
CA SER A 272 -35.34 -13.37 -4.34
C SER A 272 -33.91 -13.91 -4.37
N CYS A 273 -33.37 -14.05 -5.58
CA CYS A 273 -31.96 -14.34 -5.79
C CYS A 273 -31.28 -13.16 -6.50
N ILE A 274 -29.98 -13.04 -6.29
CA ILE A 274 -29.14 -12.07 -6.95
C ILE A 274 -27.84 -12.73 -7.41
N PHE A 275 -27.42 -12.39 -8.63
CA PHE A 275 -26.15 -12.82 -9.18
C PHE A 275 -25.05 -11.88 -8.71
N MET A 276 -24.06 -12.40 -7.98
CA MET A 276 -22.88 -11.68 -7.52
C MET A 276 -21.68 -12.04 -8.40
N PRO A 277 -21.17 -11.07 -9.18
CA PRO A 277 -19.96 -11.29 -9.97
C PRO A 277 -18.77 -11.71 -9.10
N ASP A 278 -17.87 -12.50 -9.67
CA ASP A 278 -16.64 -12.93 -9.02
C ASP A 278 -15.49 -12.95 -10.03
N ALA A 279 -14.40 -12.29 -9.66
CA ALA A 279 -13.27 -12.08 -10.55
C ALA A 279 -12.16 -13.13 -10.42
N SER A 280 -12.34 -14.19 -9.60
CA SER A 280 -11.30 -15.20 -9.36
C SER A 280 -10.94 -16.00 -10.61
N TYR A 281 -9.66 -16.37 -10.74
CA TYR A 281 -9.13 -17.20 -11.83
C TYR A 281 -7.80 -17.85 -11.45
N LEU A 282 -7.46 -18.94 -12.15
CA LEU A 282 -6.16 -19.60 -12.11
C LEU A 282 -5.51 -19.44 -13.49
N VAL A 283 -4.22 -19.13 -13.51
CA VAL A 283 -3.45 -19.02 -14.75
C VAL A 283 -2.08 -19.69 -14.61
N GLU A 284 -1.64 -20.36 -15.68
CA GLU A 284 -0.28 -20.87 -15.86
C GLU A 284 0.42 -20.05 -16.95
N PRO A 285 1.01 -18.88 -16.60
CA PRO A 285 1.56 -17.97 -17.59
C PRO A 285 2.87 -18.45 -18.22
N ILE A 286 3.57 -19.34 -17.51
CA ILE A 286 4.70 -20.11 -18.00
C ILE A 286 4.59 -21.52 -17.42
N LYS A 287 5.22 -22.48 -18.10
CA LYS A 287 5.21 -23.88 -17.69
C LYS A 287 5.56 -24.05 -16.21
N ASP A 288 4.70 -24.79 -15.52
CA ASP A 288 4.80 -25.25 -14.14
C ASP A 288 4.70 -24.15 -13.05
N VAL A 289 4.35 -22.92 -13.42
CA VAL A 289 4.10 -21.81 -12.48
C VAL A 289 2.63 -21.43 -12.52
N TRP A 290 1.94 -21.59 -11.40
CA TRP A 290 0.52 -21.26 -11.24
C TRP A 290 0.36 -19.99 -10.39
N LEU A 291 -0.42 -19.05 -10.91
CA LEU A 291 -0.89 -17.88 -10.17
C LEU A 291 -2.38 -18.01 -9.91
N LEU A 292 -2.77 -18.06 -8.64
CA LEU A 292 -4.15 -18.14 -8.19
C LEU A 292 -4.62 -16.76 -7.72
N ALA A 293 -5.43 -16.11 -8.55
CA ALA A 293 -6.03 -14.82 -8.26
C ALA A 293 -7.38 -15.01 -7.58
N ILE A 294 -7.54 -14.53 -6.35
CA ILE A 294 -8.74 -14.77 -5.52
C ILE A 294 -9.49 -13.46 -5.30
N ASP A 295 -10.75 -13.38 -5.72
CA ASP A 295 -11.62 -12.26 -5.42
C ASP A 295 -12.29 -12.42 -4.05
N ALA A 296 -11.60 -11.92 -3.04
CA ALA A 296 -12.08 -11.92 -1.65
C ALA A 296 -13.04 -10.75 -1.31
N ASN A 297 -13.48 -9.95 -2.29
CA ASN A 297 -14.53 -8.98 -2.04
C ASN A 297 -15.86 -9.67 -1.72
N VAL A 298 -16.49 -9.20 -0.65
CA VAL A 298 -17.84 -9.62 -0.27
C VAL A 298 -18.68 -8.38 0.05
N TYR A 299 -19.68 -8.11 -0.78
CA TYR A 299 -20.62 -7.01 -0.58
C TYR A 299 -21.84 -7.53 0.17
N VAL A 300 -21.76 -7.54 1.50
CA VAL A 300 -22.83 -8.04 2.35
C VAL A 300 -24.13 -7.23 2.10
N PRO A 301 -25.24 -7.87 1.70
CA PRO A 301 -26.50 -7.19 1.46
C PRO A 301 -27.03 -6.45 2.71
N LYS A 302 -27.69 -5.32 2.49
CA LYS A 302 -28.42 -4.55 3.50
C LYS A 302 -29.92 -4.74 3.24
N GLY A 303 -30.56 -5.66 3.98
CA GLY A 303 -31.97 -5.97 3.77
C GLY A 303 -32.17 -7.06 2.71
N LYS A 304 -33.24 -6.95 1.93
CA LYS A 304 -33.63 -7.95 0.92
C LYS A 304 -32.73 -7.88 -0.31
N TYR A 305 -32.51 -9.01 -0.97
CA TYR A 305 -31.61 -9.08 -2.12
C TYR A 305 -32.14 -8.30 -3.33
N ALA A 306 -33.47 -8.29 -3.53
CA ALA A 306 -34.14 -7.52 -4.58
C ALA A 306 -33.85 -6.00 -4.53
N GLU A 307 -33.48 -5.44 -3.38
CA GLU A 307 -33.18 -4.02 -3.22
C GLU A 307 -31.78 -3.64 -3.75
N ARG A 308 -30.92 -4.63 -4.02
CA ARG A 308 -29.54 -4.44 -4.52
C ARG A 308 -28.74 -3.40 -3.71
N ASN A 309 -28.97 -3.36 -2.41
CA ASN A 309 -28.30 -2.47 -1.48
C ASN A 309 -27.23 -3.25 -0.69
N PHE A 310 -25.99 -2.76 -0.68
CA PHE A 310 -24.87 -3.49 -0.09
C PHE A 310 -24.00 -2.61 0.81
N LYS A 311 -23.40 -3.25 1.82
CA LYS A 311 -22.22 -2.72 2.52
C LYS A 311 -21.03 -2.67 1.56
N GLY A 312 -20.08 -1.79 1.83
CA GLY A 312 -18.77 -1.87 1.17
C GLY A 312 -18.01 -3.11 1.65
N SER A 313 -17.15 -3.66 0.79
CA SER A 313 -16.39 -4.89 1.06
C SER A 313 -15.18 -4.68 1.98
N GLY A 314 -14.74 -3.44 2.19
CA GLY A 314 -13.48 -3.13 2.89
C GLY A 314 -13.38 -3.46 4.39
N ASN A 315 -14.36 -4.14 4.98
CA ASN A 315 -14.29 -4.77 6.32
C ASN A 315 -14.80 -6.23 6.30
N ALA A 316 -15.06 -6.78 5.12
CA ALA A 316 -15.70 -8.08 4.95
C ALA A 316 -14.66 -9.16 4.70
N GLY A 317 -13.89 -9.02 3.61
CA GLY A 317 -12.78 -9.90 3.24
C GLY A 317 -13.07 -11.39 3.41
N TYR A 318 -12.06 -12.13 3.83
CA TYR A 318 -12.16 -13.58 4.05
C TYR A 318 -13.13 -13.97 5.17
N ASN A 319 -13.28 -13.14 6.21
CA ASN A 319 -14.23 -13.40 7.29
C ASN A 319 -15.66 -13.59 6.74
N ALA A 320 -16.07 -12.73 5.79
CA ALA A 320 -17.35 -12.86 5.12
C ALA A 320 -17.34 -13.94 4.01
N LEU A 321 -16.21 -14.13 3.32
CA LEU A 321 -16.07 -15.10 2.24
C LEU A 321 -16.47 -16.52 2.67
N LEU A 322 -16.06 -16.93 3.87
CA LEU A 322 -16.40 -18.26 4.41
C LEU A 322 -17.91 -18.53 4.45
N THR A 323 -18.72 -17.48 4.61
CA THR A 323 -20.19 -17.59 4.60
C THR A 323 -20.77 -17.41 3.21
N TYR A 324 -20.27 -16.44 2.43
CA TYR A 324 -20.91 -15.99 1.18
C TYR A 324 -20.37 -16.65 -0.08
N LYS A 325 -19.16 -17.21 -0.06
CA LYS A 325 -18.54 -17.91 -1.21
C LYS A 325 -17.87 -19.24 -0.79
N PRO A 326 -18.55 -20.16 -0.06
CA PRO A 326 -17.92 -21.40 0.40
C PRO A 326 -17.44 -22.30 -0.75
N GLN A 327 -18.08 -22.23 -1.92
CA GLN A 327 -17.64 -22.95 -3.12
C GLN A 327 -16.30 -22.44 -3.66
N LEU A 328 -15.99 -21.14 -3.47
CA LEU A 328 -14.67 -20.60 -3.84
C LEU A 328 -13.57 -21.22 -2.99
N LEU A 329 -13.82 -21.44 -1.69
CA LEU A 329 -12.87 -22.12 -0.79
C LEU A 329 -12.64 -23.58 -1.21
N GLN A 330 -13.69 -24.28 -1.65
CA GLN A 330 -13.58 -25.63 -2.20
C GLN A 330 -12.76 -25.66 -3.49
N TRP A 331 -12.96 -24.68 -4.37
CA TRP A 331 -12.18 -24.56 -5.59
C TRP A 331 -10.70 -24.27 -5.30
N ILE A 332 -10.39 -23.36 -4.37
CA ILE A 332 -9.01 -23.10 -3.92
C ILE A 332 -8.34 -24.40 -3.45
N LYS A 333 -9.02 -25.20 -2.61
CA LYS A 333 -8.52 -26.49 -2.16
C LYS A 333 -8.23 -27.45 -3.33
N SER A 334 -9.14 -27.52 -4.30
CA SER A 334 -8.93 -28.33 -5.52
C SER A 334 -7.74 -27.86 -6.36
N VAL A 335 -7.54 -26.55 -6.49
CA VAL A 335 -6.35 -25.98 -7.15
C VAL A 335 -5.07 -26.42 -6.44
N VAL A 336 -5.03 -26.34 -5.11
CA VAL A 336 -3.88 -26.78 -4.31
C VAL A 336 -3.61 -28.27 -4.48
N GLU A 337 -4.64 -29.11 -4.46
CA GLU A 337 -4.50 -30.57 -4.65
C GLU A 337 -3.94 -30.91 -6.04
N ARG A 338 -4.44 -30.24 -7.09
CA ARG A 338 -3.93 -30.41 -8.46
C ARG A 338 -2.51 -29.88 -8.62
N ALA A 339 -2.20 -28.72 -8.07
CA ALA A 339 -0.86 -28.16 -8.11
C ALA A 339 0.17 -29.14 -7.53
N LYS A 340 -0.17 -29.81 -6.41
CA LYS A 340 0.69 -30.85 -5.83
C LYS A 340 0.79 -32.09 -6.72
N ALA A 341 -0.32 -32.57 -7.26
CA ALA A 341 -0.34 -33.75 -8.12
C ALA A 341 0.44 -33.55 -9.44
N GLU A 342 0.41 -32.33 -9.97
CA GLU A 342 1.05 -31.94 -11.23
C GLU A 342 2.42 -31.25 -11.04
N ASN A 343 2.92 -31.20 -9.80
CA ASN A 343 4.19 -30.58 -9.42
C ASN A 343 4.32 -29.12 -9.89
N LYS A 344 3.25 -28.33 -9.72
CA LYS A 344 3.17 -26.90 -10.03
C LYS A 344 3.63 -26.06 -8.84
N ARG A 345 4.28 -24.94 -9.15
CA ARG A 345 4.64 -23.87 -8.21
C ARG A 345 3.44 -22.93 -8.06
N LEU A 346 2.70 -22.99 -6.96
CA LEU A 346 1.46 -22.26 -6.76
C LEU A 346 1.65 -21.05 -5.85
N ILE A 347 1.44 -19.85 -6.39
CA ILE A 347 1.42 -18.60 -5.63
C ILE A 347 0.00 -18.04 -5.68
N ALA A 348 -0.62 -17.83 -4.52
CA ALA A 348 -1.91 -17.16 -4.44
C ALA A 348 -1.72 -15.66 -4.22
N PHE A 349 -2.63 -14.86 -4.77
CA PHE A 349 -2.71 -13.44 -4.45
C PHE A 349 -4.16 -12.96 -4.43
N SER A 350 -4.43 -12.03 -3.53
CA SER A 350 -5.74 -11.41 -3.37
C SER A 350 -5.60 -10.08 -2.65
N HIS A 351 -6.67 -9.32 -2.61
CA HIS A 351 -6.62 -8.03 -1.94
C HIS A 351 -6.52 -8.13 -0.41
N PHE A 352 -7.31 -9.01 0.23
CA PHE A 352 -7.45 -9.02 1.68
C PHE A 352 -6.40 -9.91 2.38
N PRO A 353 -5.98 -9.56 3.61
CA PRO A 353 -5.15 -10.44 4.44
C PRO A 353 -5.82 -11.80 4.69
N MET A 354 -5.05 -12.89 4.65
CA MET A 354 -5.50 -14.21 5.09
C MET A 354 -5.14 -14.55 6.54
N ALA A 355 -4.21 -13.81 7.15
CA ALA A 355 -3.73 -14.03 8.50
C ALA A 355 -3.63 -12.70 9.29
N ASP A 356 -3.21 -12.79 10.55
CA ASP A 356 -2.88 -11.62 11.37
C ASP A 356 -1.88 -10.69 10.66
N PHE A 357 -1.96 -9.39 10.92
CA PHE A 357 -1.05 -8.39 10.34
C PHE A 357 -0.57 -7.38 11.39
N TYR A 358 -0.60 -7.78 12.66
CA TYR A 358 -0.21 -6.97 13.81
C TYR A 358 0.61 -7.77 14.82
N ASP A 359 1.29 -8.83 14.39
CA ASP A 359 2.16 -9.65 15.23
C ASP A 359 1.50 -10.10 16.54
N ASN A 360 0.23 -10.48 16.48
CA ASN A 360 -0.59 -10.88 17.64
C ASN A 360 -0.82 -9.77 18.70
N THR A 361 -0.60 -8.49 18.37
CA THR A 361 -0.86 -7.35 19.27
C THR A 361 -2.32 -6.89 19.29
N GLN A 362 -3.23 -7.57 18.58
CA GLN A 362 -4.66 -7.24 18.54
C GLN A 362 -5.28 -6.99 19.93
N PRO A 363 -5.09 -7.84 20.97
CA PRO A 363 -5.65 -7.59 22.29
C PRO A 363 -5.17 -6.28 22.92
N GLN A 364 -3.90 -5.91 22.71
CA GLN A 364 -3.33 -4.65 23.21
C GLN A 364 -3.95 -3.45 22.48
N LEU A 365 -4.12 -3.56 21.16
CA LEU A 365 -4.75 -2.52 20.34
C LEU A 365 -6.21 -2.32 20.71
N GLU A 366 -6.96 -3.40 20.97
CA GLU A 366 -8.34 -3.33 21.43
C GLU A 366 -8.45 -2.66 22.80
N ASN A 367 -7.53 -2.98 23.72
CA ASN A 367 -7.50 -2.38 25.06
C ASN A 367 -7.21 -0.87 25.00
N LEU A 368 -6.20 -0.49 24.22
CA LEU A 368 -5.76 0.90 24.09
C LEU A 368 -6.73 1.76 23.28
N PHE A 369 -7.14 1.30 22.11
CA PHE A 369 -7.80 2.14 21.11
C PHE A 369 -9.26 1.74 20.83
N GLY A 370 -9.73 0.66 21.45
CA GLY A 370 -11.05 0.09 21.22
C GLY A 370 -11.13 -0.76 19.94
N LYS A 371 -12.21 -1.55 19.86
CA LYS A 371 -12.43 -2.59 18.81
C LYS A 371 -12.62 -2.08 17.38
N THR A 372 -12.68 -0.76 17.18
CA THR A 372 -13.01 -0.16 15.89
C THR A 372 -11.90 0.70 15.29
N SER A 373 -10.86 0.98 16.07
CA SER A 373 -9.72 1.82 15.67
C SER A 373 -8.62 0.95 15.04
N ASN A 374 -7.58 1.58 14.48
CA ASN A 374 -6.44 0.88 13.88
C ASN A 374 -6.85 -0.24 12.92
N GLN A 375 -7.92 -0.02 12.16
CA GLN A 375 -8.36 -0.96 11.13
C GLN A 375 -8.72 -2.38 11.64
N LEU A 376 -8.92 -2.58 12.95
CA LEU A 376 -9.12 -3.90 13.57
C LEU A 376 -10.32 -4.69 13.02
N LYS A 377 -11.32 -4.01 12.46
CA LYS A 377 -12.46 -4.68 11.78
C LYS A 377 -12.06 -5.48 10.54
N ARG A 378 -10.88 -5.25 10.00
CA ARG A 378 -10.33 -5.92 8.82
C ARG A 378 -9.50 -7.16 9.17
N MET A 379 -9.22 -7.38 10.45
CA MET A 379 -8.43 -8.51 10.93
C MET A 379 -9.13 -9.83 10.62
N PRO A 380 -8.46 -10.79 9.95
CA PRO A 380 -8.96 -12.16 9.87
C PRO A 380 -9.18 -12.74 11.26
N LEU A 381 -10.32 -13.41 11.47
CA LEU A 381 -10.52 -14.18 12.69
C LEU A 381 -9.56 -15.39 12.70
N PRO A 382 -9.13 -15.89 13.87
CA PRO A 382 -8.31 -17.11 13.93
C PRO A 382 -8.93 -18.29 13.17
N SER A 383 -10.24 -18.49 13.31
CA SER A 383 -10.98 -19.52 12.56
C SER A 383 -11.02 -19.30 11.06
N THR A 384 -10.87 -18.05 10.61
CA THR A 384 -10.76 -17.71 9.18
C THR A 384 -9.39 -18.06 8.64
N THR A 385 -8.33 -17.70 9.37
CA THR A 385 -6.96 -18.11 9.04
C THR A 385 -6.84 -19.63 9.01
N ASP A 386 -7.39 -20.34 10.00
CA ASP A 386 -7.38 -21.81 10.04
C ASP A 386 -8.09 -22.45 8.84
N ALA A 387 -9.24 -21.90 8.43
CA ALA A 387 -9.99 -22.41 7.28
C ALA A 387 -9.21 -22.21 5.96
N LEU A 388 -8.45 -21.12 5.84
CA LEU A 388 -7.62 -20.84 4.68
C LEU A 388 -6.35 -21.69 4.67
N ASP A 389 -5.68 -21.86 5.81
CA ASP A 389 -4.54 -22.76 5.96
C ASP A 389 -4.93 -24.21 5.63
N ALA A 390 -6.13 -24.64 6.04
CA ALA A 390 -6.67 -25.97 5.75
C ALA A 390 -6.90 -26.26 4.24
N THR A 391 -6.89 -25.24 3.37
CA THR A 391 -6.86 -25.46 1.91
C THR A 391 -5.53 -26.05 1.45
N GLY A 392 -4.47 -25.89 2.25
CA GLY A 392 -3.12 -26.34 1.97
C GLY A 392 -2.28 -25.34 1.17
N LEU A 393 -2.76 -24.11 0.96
CA LEU A 393 -2.00 -23.00 0.41
C LEU A 393 -0.73 -22.73 1.23
N LYS A 394 0.34 -22.33 0.56
CA LYS A 394 1.66 -22.09 1.20
C LYS A 394 2.10 -20.64 1.16
N LEU A 395 1.85 -19.94 0.06
CA LEU A 395 2.23 -18.54 -0.11
C LEU A 395 1.04 -17.73 -0.62
N HIS A 396 0.72 -16.66 0.09
CA HIS A 396 -0.28 -15.68 -0.30
C HIS A 396 0.28 -14.25 -0.26
N MET A 397 0.13 -13.52 -1.36
CA MET A 397 0.48 -12.10 -1.48
C MET A 397 -0.79 -11.24 -1.36
N ALA A 398 -0.86 -10.42 -0.31
CA ALA A 398 -2.00 -9.58 0.06
C ALA A 398 -1.72 -8.07 -0.11
N GLY A 399 -2.77 -7.26 -0.04
CA GLY A 399 -2.72 -5.79 0.02
C GLY A 399 -3.66 -5.23 1.10
N HIS A 400 -4.50 -4.25 0.78
CA HIS A 400 -5.61 -3.71 1.59
C HIS A 400 -5.22 -2.86 2.80
N MET A 401 -4.19 -3.28 3.55
CA MET A 401 -3.83 -2.68 4.82
C MET A 401 -2.90 -1.47 4.70
N HIS A 402 -2.28 -1.30 3.52
CA HIS A 402 -1.27 -0.27 3.22
C HIS A 402 -0.09 -0.31 4.20
N LEU A 403 0.35 -1.52 4.55
CA LEU A 403 1.49 -1.79 5.41
C LEU A 403 2.27 -2.99 4.88
N TYR A 404 3.52 -3.10 5.30
CA TYR A 404 4.33 -4.28 5.15
C TYR A 404 4.24 -5.15 6.41
N ASP A 405 4.00 -6.44 6.23
CA ASP A 405 3.91 -7.44 7.29
C ASP A 405 4.10 -8.87 6.74
N ILE A 406 4.70 -9.77 7.52
CA ILE A 406 4.78 -11.19 7.18
C ILE A 406 4.26 -12.09 8.32
N ALA A 407 3.06 -12.61 8.14
CA ALA A 407 2.52 -13.64 9.02
C ALA A 407 3.05 -15.03 8.66
N VAL A 408 3.83 -15.61 9.57
CA VAL A 408 4.35 -16.99 9.50
C VAL A 408 3.62 -17.87 10.51
N PRO A 409 3.12 -19.06 10.13
CA PRO A 409 2.47 -19.96 11.07
C PRO A 409 3.50 -20.48 12.09
N ALA A 410 3.12 -20.58 13.37
CA ALA A 410 4.03 -20.90 14.47
C ALA A 410 4.81 -22.22 14.31
N ASN A 411 4.25 -23.19 13.58
CA ASN A 411 4.89 -24.48 13.29
C ASN A 411 5.82 -24.44 12.06
N HIS A 412 5.96 -23.27 11.40
CA HIS A 412 6.64 -23.05 10.12
C HIS A 412 6.16 -24.00 8.99
N LYS A 413 4.93 -24.50 9.11
CA LYS A 413 4.30 -25.46 8.22
C LYS A 413 2.86 -25.02 7.96
N GLY A 414 2.65 -24.23 6.91
CA GLY A 414 1.33 -23.72 6.59
C GLY A 414 1.37 -22.56 5.61
N LEU A 415 0.32 -21.76 5.64
CA LEU A 415 0.12 -20.55 4.90
C LEU A 415 1.01 -19.42 5.44
N VAL A 416 1.94 -18.94 4.62
CA VAL A 416 2.61 -17.66 4.82
C VAL A 416 1.82 -16.58 4.10
N ASN A 417 1.39 -15.55 4.83
CA ASN A 417 0.69 -14.40 4.26
C ASN A 417 1.61 -13.18 4.32
N ILE A 418 1.85 -12.57 3.15
CA ILE A 418 2.68 -11.37 3.04
C ILE A 418 1.79 -10.19 2.67
N GLN A 419 1.77 -9.15 3.51
CA GLN A 419 1.21 -7.86 3.16
C GLN A 419 2.22 -7.11 2.29
N VAL A 420 1.90 -6.96 1.01
CA VAL A 420 2.70 -6.16 0.08
C VAL A 420 2.49 -4.68 0.43
N PRO A 421 3.55 -3.89 0.62
CA PRO A 421 3.39 -2.46 0.93
C PRO A 421 2.69 -1.74 -0.23
N SER A 422 1.92 -0.70 0.11
CA SER A 422 1.21 0.12 -0.88
C SER A 422 2.14 1.19 -1.45
N LEU A 423 2.11 1.41 -2.77
CA LEU A 423 2.77 2.57 -3.38
C LEU A 423 2.15 3.92 -2.96
N ALA A 424 0.92 3.90 -2.49
CA ALA A 424 0.14 5.07 -2.10
C ALA A 424 0.32 5.47 -0.63
N ALA A 425 1.15 4.78 0.14
CA ALA A 425 1.33 5.03 1.57
C ALA A 425 2.78 4.84 2.02
N TYR A 426 3.07 5.19 3.28
CA TYR A 426 4.38 4.94 3.87
C TYR A 426 4.50 3.47 4.35
N GLN A 427 5.57 2.73 4.01
CA GLN A 427 6.60 3.07 3.02
C GLN A 427 6.25 2.51 1.65
N PRO A 428 6.46 3.26 0.55
CA PRO A 428 6.09 2.82 -0.77
C PRO A 428 7.03 1.72 -1.26
N GLY A 429 6.48 0.63 -1.78
CA GLY A 429 7.27 -0.48 -2.30
C GLY A 429 6.46 -1.53 -3.04
N TYR A 430 7.13 -2.60 -3.42
CA TYR A 430 6.55 -3.78 -4.06
C TYR A 430 7.35 -5.03 -3.67
N SER A 431 6.78 -6.21 -3.84
CA SER A 431 7.48 -7.46 -3.50
C SER A 431 7.83 -8.27 -4.74
N ILE A 432 8.92 -9.04 -4.69
CA ILE A 432 9.35 -9.96 -5.74
C ILE A 432 9.37 -11.35 -5.16
N VAL A 433 8.73 -12.29 -5.85
CA VAL A 433 8.83 -13.72 -5.57
C VAL A 433 9.79 -14.34 -6.58
N THR A 434 10.89 -14.89 -6.09
CA THR A 434 11.86 -15.65 -6.89
C THR A 434 11.70 -17.14 -6.61
N LEU A 435 11.31 -17.91 -7.63
CA LEU A 435 11.15 -19.35 -7.56
C LEU A 435 12.48 -20.05 -7.86
N ASN A 436 13.01 -20.78 -6.88
CA ASN A 436 14.26 -21.52 -7.02
C ASN A 436 14.02 -22.99 -7.46
N PRO A 437 15.06 -23.74 -7.89
CA PRO A 437 14.90 -25.14 -8.29
C PRO A 437 14.48 -26.12 -7.18
N HIS A 438 14.48 -25.72 -5.90
CA HIS A 438 14.23 -26.58 -4.74
C HIS A 438 12.79 -26.53 -4.22
N HIS A 439 11.84 -26.04 -5.01
CA HIS A 439 10.45 -25.80 -4.57
C HIS A 439 10.34 -24.80 -3.42
N GLU A 440 11.26 -23.84 -3.37
CA GLU A 440 11.21 -22.72 -2.43
C GLU A 440 10.98 -21.41 -3.18
N ALA A 441 10.24 -20.52 -2.54
CA ALA A 441 10.03 -19.16 -2.98
C ALA A 441 10.79 -18.23 -2.04
N ILE A 442 11.68 -17.42 -2.59
CA ILE A 442 12.32 -16.32 -1.87
C ILE A 442 11.47 -15.10 -2.15
N VAL A 443 10.94 -14.47 -1.09
CA VAL A 443 10.15 -13.25 -1.20
C VAL A 443 10.96 -12.09 -0.63
N GLU A 444 11.26 -11.11 -1.47
CA GLU A 444 11.95 -9.87 -1.11
C GLU A 444 11.02 -8.68 -1.33
N THR A 445 11.15 -7.65 -0.49
CA THR A 445 10.42 -6.38 -0.67
C THR A 445 11.38 -5.26 -1.05
N VAL A 446 11.03 -4.54 -2.12
CA VAL A 446 11.80 -3.44 -2.70
C VAL A 446 11.07 -2.13 -2.40
N LEU A 447 11.74 -1.24 -1.68
CA LEU A 447 11.24 0.13 -1.47
C LEU A 447 11.38 0.96 -2.75
N GLN A 448 10.31 1.66 -3.13
CA GLN A 448 10.31 2.59 -4.24
C GLN A 448 10.84 3.95 -3.78
N LYS A 449 12.17 4.13 -3.88
CA LYS A 449 12.85 5.35 -3.43
C LYS A 449 12.81 6.46 -4.48
N GLU A 450 13.17 6.11 -5.72
CA GLU A 450 13.30 7.05 -6.82
C GLU A 450 11.96 7.21 -7.53
N VAL A 451 11.33 8.38 -7.42
CA VAL A 451 10.11 8.72 -8.14
C VAL A 451 10.31 10.05 -8.84
N ALA A 452 10.52 10.00 -10.15
CA ALA A 452 10.66 11.22 -10.94
C ALA A 452 9.38 12.06 -10.86
N GLN A 453 9.54 13.39 -10.76
CA GLN A 453 8.46 14.38 -10.80
C GLN A 453 7.44 14.29 -9.65
N PHE A 454 7.75 13.60 -8.54
CA PHE A 454 6.84 13.54 -7.38
C PHE A 454 6.50 14.93 -6.81
N ASP A 455 7.42 15.88 -6.92
CA ASP A 455 7.33 17.26 -6.44
C ASP A 455 6.69 18.23 -7.45
N MET A 456 6.39 17.77 -8.67
CA MET A 456 5.82 18.60 -9.75
C MET A 456 4.52 19.29 -9.34
N LEU A 457 3.78 18.70 -8.40
CA LEU A 457 2.50 19.18 -7.91
C LEU A 457 2.61 20.20 -6.78
N PHE A 458 3.79 20.40 -6.17
CA PHE A 458 3.98 21.26 -5.00
C PHE A 458 3.57 22.72 -5.21
N PRO A 459 3.87 23.37 -6.37
CA PRO A 459 3.39 24.73 -6.62
C PRO A 459 1.86 24.84 -6.64
N ILE A 460 1.15 23.77 -7.02
CA ILE A 460 -0.31 23.73 -7.07
C ILE A 460 -0.87 23.57 -5.65
N TYR A 461 -0.31 22.67 -4.84
CA TYR A 461 -0.67 22.56 -3.42
C TYR A 461 -0.40 23.85 -2.66
N PHE A 462 0.68 24.57 -2.99
CA PHE A 462 0.93 25.85 -2.35
C PHE A 462 -0.17 26.89 -2.63
N LYS A 463 -0.78 26.88 -3.82
CA LYS A 463 -1.98 27.70 -4.09
C LYS A 463 -3.15 27.32 -3.20
N GLU A 464 -3.40 26.02 -3.00
CA GLU A 464 -4.42 25.56 -2.05
C GLU A 464 -4.14 26.09 -0.64
N TRP A 465 -2.90 25.99 -0.18
CA TRP A 465 -2.50 26.51 1.13
C TRP A 465 -2.78 28.02 1.25
N GLN A 466 -2.45 28.80 0.22
CA GLN A 466 -2.74 30.23 0.18
C GLN A 466 -4.25 30.52 0.19
N GLN A 467 -5.06 29.76 -0.56
CA GLN A 467 -6.52 29.90 -0.54
C GLN A 467 -7.08 29.63 0.85
N ARG A 468 -6.65 28.54 1.48
CA ARG A 468 -7.05 28.20 2.86
C ARG A 468 -6.73 29.34 3.82
N GLN A 469 -5.52 29.90 3.71
CA GLN A 469 -5.09 31.02 4.55
C GLN A 469 -5.97 32.26 4.34
N ARG A 470 -6.21 32.68 3.10
CA ARG A 470 -7.05 33.85 2.79
C ARG A 470 -8.49 33.70 3.28
N HIS A 471 -9.00 32.47 3.32
CA HIS A 471 -10.37 32.17 3.73
C HIS A 471 -10.50 31.66 5.17
N GLY A 472 -9.44 31.73 5.98
CA GLY A 472 -9.47 31.30 7.39
C GLY A 472 -9.78 29.81 7.59
N GLN A 473 -9.48 28.97 6.60
CA GLN A 473 -9.67 27.52 6.67
C GLN A 473 -8.51 26.86 7.44
N PRO A 474 -8.71 25.65 8.01
CA PRO A 474 -7.62 24.90 8.63
C PRO A 474 -6.45 24.72 7.67
N LEU A 475 -5.26 25.08 8.13
CA LEU A 475 -4.01 24.92 7.40
C LEU A 475 -3.38 23.56 7.71
N TRP A 476 -2.91 22.89 6.67
CA TRP A 476 -2.00 21.76 6.80
C TRP A 476 -0.55 22.23 6.88
N ASN A 477 0.33 21.37 7.41
CA ASN A 477 1.73 21.70 7.61
C ASN A 477 2.46 21.87 6.27
N LYS A 478 2.84 23.11 5.95
CA LYS A 478 3.48 23.47 4.67
C LYS A 478 4.85 22.80 4.48
N SER A 479 5.52 22.36 5.53
CA SER A 479 6.87 21.77 5.44
C SER A 479 6.93 20.51 4.57
N ILE A 480 5.80 19.83 4.35
CA ILE A 480 5.71 18.69 3.42
C ILE A 480 6.09 19.04 1.97
N LEU A 481 5.95 20.31 1.57
CA LEU A 481 6.37 20.78 0.24
C LEU A 481 7.88 21.00 0.14
N ALA A 482 8.63 20.76 1.23
CA ALA A 482 10.09 20.81 1.25
C ALA A 482 10.72 19.41 1.33
N SER A 483 9.93 18.34 1.12
CA SER A 483 10.45 16.97 1.03
C SER A 483 11.46 16.85 -0.11
N GLU A 484 12.67 16.37 0.20
CA GLU A 484 13.78 16.25 -0.75
C GLU A 484 13.63 15.03 -1.69
N ASP A 485 12.94 14.00 -1.21
CA ASP A 485 12.65 12.78 -1.96
C ASP A 485 11.25 12.23 -1.63
N TYR A 486 10.86 11.17 -2.35
CA TYR A 486 9.53 10.57 -2.20
C TYR A 486 9.35 9.84 -0.86
N LEU A 487 10.42 9.32 -0.26
CA LEU A 487 10.35 8.69 1.07
C LEU A 487 10.08 9.74 2.15
N ALA A 488 10.75 10.89 2.08
CA ALA A 488 10.50 12.03 2.94
C ALA A 488 9.07 12.58 2.76
N PHE A 489 8.55 12.57 1.53
CA PHE A 489 7.17 13.00 1.24
C PHE A 489 6.13 12.05 1.86
N THR A 490 6.27 10.74 1.64
CA THR A 490 5.37 9.74 2.23
C THR A 490 5.49 9.67 3.75
N GLU A 491 6.68 9.87 4.33
CA GLU A 491 6.84 10.01 5.77
C GLU A 491 6.11 11.23 6.32
N ALA A 492 6.25 12.38 5.68
CA ALA A 492 5.55 13.60 6.07
C ALA A 492 4.02 13.43 5.97
N HIS A 493 3.54 12.72 4.93
CA HIS A 493 2.14 12.33 4.82
C HIS A 493 1.70 11.45 6.00
N LEU A 494 2.45 10.39 6.33
CA LEU A 494 2.14 9.54 7.48
C LEU A 494 2.07 10.35 8.78
N LYS A 495 3.03 11.24 9.04
CA LYS A 495 3.02 12.09 10.25
C LYS A 495 1.74 12.93 10.33
N GLU A 496 1.27 13.49 9.22
CA GLU A 496 0.02 14.23 9.20
C GLU A 496 -1.21 13.34 9.40
N VAL A 497 -1.23 12.11 8.85
CA VAL A 497 -2.28 11.12 9.13
C VAL A 497 -2.29 10.77 10.63
N VAL A 498 -1.13 10.54 11.24
CA VAL A 498 -1.02 10.28 12.68
C VAL A 498 -1.57 11.45 13.49
N ARG A 499 -1.13 12.67 13.19
CA ARG A 499 -1.53 13.88 13.91
C ARG A 499 -3.03 14.18 13.78
N GLN A 500 -3.58 14.07 12.57
CA GLN A 500 -4.94 14.51 12.26
C GLN A 500 -6.01 13.43 12.45
N ARG A 501 -5.67 12.18 12.18
CA ARG A 501 -6.61 11.05 12.21
C ARG A 501 -6.41 10.18 13.43
N TYR A 502 -5.24 9.57 13.60
CA TYR A 502 -5.04 8.61 14.69
C TYR A 502 -5.06 9.30 16.06
N VAL A 503 -4.02 10.07 16.37
CA VAL A 503 -3.93 10.86 17.61
C VAL A 503 -4.98 11.98 17.62
N GLY A 504 -5.42 12.42 16.44
CA GLY A 504 -6.43 13.47 16.29
C GLY A 504 -7.85 13.05 16.67
N LYS A 505 -8.24 11.80 16.38
CA LYS A 505 -9.65 11.35 16.42
C LYS A 505 -9.85 9.92 16.94
N GLU A 506 -8.91 9.00 16.71
CA GLU A 506 -9.08 7.57 17.00
C GLU A 506 -8.48 7.15 18.37
N TRP A 507 -7.48 7.88 18.88
CA TRP A 507 -6.88 7.60 20.19
C TRP A 507 -7.79 8.03 21.35
N PRO A 508 -7.69 7.38 22.53
CA PRO A 508 -8.32 7.85 23.75
C PRO A 508 -8.00 9.32 24.01
N LYS A 509 -9.03 10.12 24.30
CA LYS A 509 -8.89 11.58 24.43
C LYS A 509 -7.86 11.98 25.49
N VAL A 510 -7.79 11.24 26.60
CA VAL A 510 -6.85 11.49 27.70
C VAL A 510 -5.41 11.30 27.23
N LEU A 511 -5.08 10.13 26.66
CA LEU A 511 -3.77 9.84 26.09
C LEU A 511 -3.40 10.82 24.96
N ALA A 512 -4.32 11.06 24.03
CA ALA A 512 -4.09 11.95 22.89
C ALA A 512 -3.83 13.40 23.31
N THR A 513 -4.48 13.87 24.37
CA THR A 513 -4.25 15.22 24.90
C THR A 513 -2.86 15.31 25.51
N PHE A 514 -2.47 14.31 26.31
CA PHE A 514 -1.16 14.25 26.94
C PHE A 514 -0.03 14.22 25.90
N ILE A 515 -0.09 13.30 24.93
CA ILE A 515 0.93 13.12 23.88
C ILE A 515 1.12 14.37 23.00
N LYS A 516 0.10 15.23 22.86
CA LYS A 516 0.18 16.47 22.07
C LYS A 516 0.90 17.62 22.77
N SER A 517 1.01 17.60 24.10
CA SER A 517 1.48 18.75 24.88
C SER A 517 2.70 18.48 25.75
N HIS A 518 3.24 17.26 25.71
CA HIS A 518 4.37 16.84 26.55
C HIS A 518 5.54 16.36 25.70
N THR A 519 6.65 16.13 26.39
CA THR A 519 7.89 15.55 25.87
C THR A 519 7.93 14.04 26.07
N VAL A 520 8.86 13.38 25.38
CA VAL A 520 9.12 11.94 25.56
C VAL A 520 9.52 11.66 27.02
N GLY A 521 10.37 12.48 27.63
CA GLY A 521 10.79 12.27 29.03
C GLY A 521 9.62 12.31 30.01
N GLU A 522 8.68 13.23 29.82
CA GLU A 522 7.46 13.33 30.64
C GLU A 522 6.55 12.11 30.47
N VAL A 523 6.41 11.55 29.26
CA VAL A 523 5.67 10.30 29.05
C VAL A 523 6.22 9.16 29.90
N PHE A 524 7.55 9.00 29.95
CA PHE A 524 8.16 7.92 30.71
C PHE A 524 8.09 8.16 32.23
N ASN A 525 8.25 9.40 32.68
CA ASN A 525 8.08 9.75 34.08
C ASN A 525 6.64 9.52 34.56
N ASP A 526 5.65 9.90 33.75
CA ASP A 526 4.25 9.84 34.13
C ASP A 526 3.63 8.45 33.93
N ALA A 527 4.21 7.57 33.11
CA ALA A 527 3.77 6.17 32.99
C ALA A 527 3.95 5.37 34.30
N MET A 528 4.74 5.87 35.26
CA MET A 528 5.08 5.21 36.54
C MET A 528 5.61 3.77 36.36
N CYS A 529 6.36 3.54 35.30
CA CYS A 529 7.07 2.29 35.06
C CYS A 529 8.40 2.29 35.80
N SER A 530 8.94 1.11 36.15
CA SER A 530 10.30 1.00 36.73
C SER A 530 11.41 1.53 35.80
N VAL A 531 11.05 1.84 34.55
CA VAL A 531 11.84 2.58 33.57
C VAL A 531 11.71 4.09 33.83
N GLY A 532 12.63 4.66 34.62
CA GLY A 532 12.71 6.13 34.77
C GLY A 532 13.29 6.81 33.52
N ALA A 533 13.01 8.11 33.33
CA ALA A 533 13.58 8.92 32.24
C ALA A 533 15.12 8.89 32.15
N ASN A 534 15.80 8.50 33.24
CA ASN A 534 17.27 8.35 33.32
C ASN A 534 17.84 7.24 32.41
N THR A 535 16.99 6.47 31.74
CA THR A 535 17.37 5.43 30.76
C THR A 535 17.36 5.93 29.31
N ILE A 536 16.89 7.16 29.09
CA ILE A 536 16.71 7.77 27.77
C ILE A 536 17.75 8.88 27.60
N PRO A 537 18.43 8.99 26.45
CA PRO A 537 19.29 10.14 26.18
C PRO A 537 18.52 11.46 26.27
N ASP A 538 19.11 12.50 26.88
CA ASP A 538 18.48 13.82 27.07
C ASP A 538 17.91 14.41 25.76
N GLU A 539 18.62 14.21 24.65
CA GLU A 539 18.18 14.65 23.33
C GLU A 539 16.83 14.00 22.95
N VAL A 540 16.69 12.69 23.16
CA VAL A 540 15.45 11.96 22.89
C VAL A 540 14.37 12.33 23.90
N ALA A 541 14.71 12.46 25.18
CA ALA A 541 13.78 12.87 26.23
C ALA A 541 13.16 14.25 25.96
N SER A 542 13.92 15.17 25.35
CA SER A 542 13.47 16.52 24.99
C SER A 542 12.56 16.59 23.76
N LEU A 543 12.45 15.52 22.98
CA LEU A 543 11.58 15.49 21.81
C LEU A 543 10.10 15.60 22.19
N PRO A 544 9.24 16.16 21.33
CA PRO A 544 7.80 16.09 21.53
C PRO A 544 7.32 14.64 21.63
N ALA A 545 6.45 14.34 22.60
CA ALA A 545 5.91 13.00 22.83
C ALA A 545 5.19 12.41 21.60
N LEU A 546 4.68 13.26 20.72
CA LEU A 546 4.08 12.85 19.44
C LEU A 546 5.05 12.05 18.55
N VAL A 547 6.37 12.17 18.75
CA VAL A 547 7.37 11.33 18.09
C VAL A 547 7.16 9.85 18.40
N LEU A 548 6.75 9.48 19.62
CA LEU A 548 6.46 8.08 19.97
C LEU A 548 5.31 7.51 19.11
N ALA A 549 4.28 8.33 18.85
CA ALA A 549 3.19 7.94 17.98
C ALA A 549 3.67 7.78 16.53
N TYR A 550 4.52 8.68 16.05
CA TYR A 550 5.12 8.54 14.72
C TYR A 550 5.95 7.26 14.60
N ASP A 551 6.75 6.94 15.60
CA ASP A 551 7.59 5.75 15.60
C ASP A 551 6.76 4.47 15.62
N TYR A 552 5.71 4.42 16.46
CA TYR A 552 4.76 3.29 16.47
C TYR A 552 4.15 3.06 15.08
N TYR A 553 3.62 4.11 14.46
CA TYR A 553 2.98 3.97 13.15
C TYR A 553 3.97 3.71 12.01
N LYS A 554 5.24 4.12 12.14
CA LYS A 554 6.29 3.74 11.21
C LYS A 554 6.63 2.26 11.32
N LEU A 555 6.84 1.76 12.53
CA LEU A 555 7.10 0.34 12.80
C LEU A 555 5.94 -0.53 12.32
N ARG A 556 4.71 -0.20 12.75
CA ARG A 556 3.47 -0.87 12.31
C ARG A 556 3.31 -0.94 10.80
N ASN A 557 3.70 0.12 10.08
CA ASN A 557 3.45 0.20 8.65
C ASN A 557 4.57 -0.37 7.78
N ALA A 558 5.80 -0.44 8.29
CA ALA A 558 6.98 -0.71 7.47
C ALA A 558 7.89 -1.81 8.04
N GLY A 559 7.60 -2.38 9.21
CA GLY A 559 8.43 -3.42 9.84
C GLY A 559 9.90 -2.98 9.92
N ALA A 560 10.82 -3.85 9.50
CA ALA A 560 12.26 -3.54 9.45
C ALA A 560 12.65 -2.39 8.49
N PHE A 561 11.77 -1.95 7.59
CA PHE A 561 12.03 -0.78 6.75
C PHE A 561 11.79 0.56 7.48
N ALA A 562 11.18 0.53 8.66
CA ALA A 562 10.91 1.72 9.44
C ALA A 562 12.22 2.43 9.83
N ASN A 563 12.36 3.69 9.44
CA ASN A 563 13.46 4.54 9.92
C ASN A 563 12.97 5.42 11.08
N ILE A 564 13.34 5.03 12.30
CA ILE A 564 13.07 5.78 13.53
C ILE A 564 14.36 6.29 14.20
N ALA A 565 15.41 6.52 13.40
CA ALA A 565 16.67 7.13 13.81
C ALA A 565 17.35 6.43 15.02
N GLY A 566 17.36 5.10 15.05
CA GLY A 566 18.06 4.32 16.07
C GLY A 566 17.29 4.13 17.38
N ARG A 567 16.09 4.73 17.52
CA ARG A 567 15.28 4.66 18.75
C ARG A 567 14.72 3.27 19.02
N GLU A 568 14.67 2.39 18.02
CA GLU A 568 14.29 0.97 18.19
C GLU A 568 15.13 0.28 19.25
N LYS A 569 16.44 0.56 19.29
CA LYS A 569 17.38 -0.04 20.26
C LYS A 569 17.04 0.30 21.70
N TRP A 570 16.49 1.49 21.91
CA TRP A 570 16.02 1.90 23.21
C TRP A 570 14.72 1.18 23.54
N TYR A 571 13.74 1.18 22.63
CA TYR A 571 12.47 0.48 22.83
C TYR A 571 12.68 -0.98 23.22
N THR A 572 13.62 -1.70 22.59
CA THR A 572 13.89 -3.12 22.82
C THR A 572 14.91 -3.43 23.92
N SER A 573 15.35 -2.45 24.72
CA SER A 573 16.33 -2.70 25.78
C SER A 573 15.76 -3.60 26.89
N SER A 574 16.58 -4.45 27.50
CA SER A 574 16.14 -5.42 28.54
C SER A 574 15.55 -4.74 29.79
N ILE A 575 15.99 -3.53 30.11
CA ILE A 575 15.45 -2.69 31.19
C ILE A 575 13.96 -2.35 30.92
N ASN A 576 13.58 -2.23 29.65
CA ASN A 576 12.23 -1.87 29.24
C ASN A 576 11.28 -3.08 29.22
N GLU A 577 11.76 -4.28 28.87
CA GLU A 577 10.95 -5.51 28.88
C GLU A 577 10.47 -5.88 30.30
N GLU A 578 11.35 -5.80 31.30
CA GLU A 578 10.97 -5.99 32.71
C GLU A 578 10.17 -4.80 33.24
N GLY A 579 10.53 -3.58 32.82
CA GLY A 579 9.93 -2.34 33.30
C GLY A 579 8.49 -2.12 32.84
N PHE A 580 8.13 -2.48 31.61
CA PHE A 580 6.75 -2.40 31.10
C PHE A 580 5.82 -3.45 31.72
N ASN A 581 6.34 -4.65 32.00
CA ASN A 581 5.60 -5.69 32.71
C ASN A 581 5.35 -5.33 34.19
N ALA A 582 6.19 -4.46 34.77
CA ALA A 582 6.12 -4.01 36.16
C ALA A 582 5.30 -2.72 36.39
N CYS A 583 4.69 -2.10 35.37
CA CYS A 583 3.85 -0.89 35.50
C CYS A 583 2.46 -1.19 36.12
N LYS A 584 2.44 -1.89 37.26
CA LYS A 584 1.22 -2.26 38.00
C LYS A 584 1.30 -1.71 39.42
N THR A 585 1.22 -0.39 39.56
CA THR A 585 1.00 0.21 40.87
C THR A 585 -0.49 0.07 41.24
N PRO A 586 -0.84 -0.29 42.50
CA PRO A 586 -2.25 -0.54 42.88
C PRO A 586 -3.21 0.64 42.73
N ASN A 587 -2.71 1.87 42.55
CA ASN A 587 -3.47 3.13 42.54
C ASN A 587 -3.17 3.99 41.30
N SER A 588 -2.92 3.39 40.14
CA SER A 588 -2.63 4.15 38.91
C SER A 588 -3.87 4.86 38.36
N THR A 589 -3.66 6.04 37.79
CA THR A 589 -4.68 6.80 37.07
C THR A 589 -4.95 6.19 35.68
N GLU A 590 -6.07 6.53 35.05
CA GLU A 590 -6.38 6.12 33.67
C GLU A 590 -5.26 6.51 32.69
N LEU A 591 -4.72 7.73 32.81
CA LEU A 591 -3.63 8.20 31.97
C LEU A 591 -2.37 7.34 32.15
N GLN A 592 -1.99 7.02 33.38
CA GLN A 592 -0.84 6.16 33.68
C GLN A 592 -0.95 4.79 33.01
N HIS A 593 -2.12 4.16 33.11
CA HIS A 593 -2.38 2.89 32.43
C HIS A 593 -2.26 3.01 30.91
N LEU A 594 -2.88 4.04 30.31
CA LEU A 594 -2.83 4.25 28.86
C LEU A 594 -1.40 4.54 28.37
N LEU A 595 -0.58 5.27 29.13
CA LEU A 595 0.82 5.52 28.79
C LEU A 595 1.63 4.22 28.86
N ALA A 596 1.50 3.45 29.94
CA ALA A 596 2.20 2.18 30.10
C ALA A 596 1.83 1.17 29.00
N ASP A 597 0.53 1.02 28.71
CA ASP A 597 0.05 0.15 27.63
C ASP A 597 0.57 0.60 26.27
N PHE A 598 0.59 1.92 25.99
CA PHE A 598 1.09 2.45 24.71
C PHE A 598 2.60 2.20 24.56
N LEU A 599 3.38 2.38 25.62
CA LEU A 599 4.81 2.08 25.60
C LEU A 599 5.08 0.58 25.44
N SER A 600 4.28 -0.28 26.07
CA SER A 600 4.33 -1.74 25.87
C SER A 600 4.00 -2.13 24.42
N LEU A 601 2.99 -1.50 23.81
CA LEU A 601 2.66 -1.71 22.40
C LEU A 601 3.81 -1.27 21.48
N LEU A 602 4.43 -0.12 21.75
CA LEU A 602 5.57 0.39 20.98
C LEU A 602 6.79 -0.53 21.09
N HIS A 603 7.07 -1.06 22.30
CA HIS A 603 8.10 -2.06 22.53
C HIS A 603 7.85 -3.33 21.70
N ASN A 604 6.62 -3.87 21.73
CA ASN A 604 6.28 -5.07 20.98
C ASN A 604 6.39 -4.85 19.47
N ALA A 605 5.95 -3.69 18.96
CA ALA A 605 6.10 -3.34 17.55
C ALA A 605 7.58 -3.21 17.13
N ALA A 606 8.47 -2.79 18.04
CA ALA A 606 9.91 -2.74 17.77
C ALA A 606 10.57 -4.14 17.79
N LEU A 607 10.09 -5.05 18.64
CA LEU A 607 10.58 -6.43 18.72
C LEU A 607 10.14 -7.29 17.54
N ALA A 608 8.90 -7.15 17.11
CA ALA A 608 8.29 -7.99 16.08
C ALA A 608 8.73 -7.65 14.64
N THR A 609 9.74 -6.78 14.47
CA THR A 609 10.15 -6.28 13.15
C THR A 609 10.38 -7.39 12.13
N ASP A 610 9.48 -7.44 11.14
CA ASP A 610 9.52 -8.42 10.05
C ASP A 610 10.84 -8.40 9.30
N SER A 611 11.33 -9.59 8.96
CA SER A 611 12.46 -9.72 8.04
C SER A 611 12.12 -9.10 6.68
N THR A 612 13.09 -8.48 6.01
CA THR A 612 12.89 -7.88 4.68
C THR A 612 12.85 -8.90 3.55
N GLU A 613 13.23 -10.15 3.87
CA GLU A 613 13.23 -11.32 3.00
C GLU A 613 12.76 -12.55 3.79
N ILE A 614 12.02 -13.45 3.13
CA ILE A 614 11.61 -14.75 3.68
C ILE A 614 11.72 -15.87 2.64
N ILE A 615 12.07 -17.08 3.09
CA ILE A 615 12.05 -18.30 2.29
C ILE A 615 10.82 -19.13 2.66
N VAL A 616 9.93 -19.36 1.70
CA VAL A 616 8.73 -20.19 1.86
C VAL A 616 8.93 -21.52 1.13
N LYS A 617 8.77 -22.63 1.86
CA LYS A 617 8.99 -23.99 1.35
C LYS A 617 7.69 -24.64 0.89
N GLY A 618 7.79 -25.47 -0.16
CA GLY A 618 6.67 -26.24 -0.68
C GLY A 618 5.67 -25.40 -1.49
N VAL A 619 6.15 -24.28 -2.05
CA VAL A 619 5.40 -23.39 -2.95
C VAL A 619 5.26 -24.01 -4.32
#